data_AF-A0A3A4NBA8-F1
#
_entry.id   AF-A0A3A4NBA8-F1
#
_cell.length_a   1.000
_cell.length_b   1.000
_cell.length_c   1.000
_cell.angle_alpha   90.00
_cell.angle_beta   90.00
_cell.angle_gamma   90.00
#
_symmetry.space_group_name_H-M   'P 1'
#
loop_
_entity.id
_entity.type
_entity.pdbx_description
1 polymer ?
#
loop_
_entity_poly.entity_id
_entity_poly.type
_entity_poly.pdbx_seq_one_letter_code
_entity_poly.pdbx_strand_id
1 'polypeptide(L)'
;MLNFELSEEQEALRQLARDFARKELKPKVRKLDEGHAFDWGIPKKLHELGFLSLFIPEDHGGGGGKLTDAMLLMEEIGSVEPGVCTTMGATWLAIAPLLFAGTEAQWKKFFPLIVEQGGLGASGTTEPQAGSDLEAKELLPKVCRTVARKVGDEYVVNGTKCFISNAGVASLYVIFAVTDPQRPQETSCLFAVEKDTPGLSYGKVEDKMGLRSSQTGDLIFEDMKLTPLNRIGPEGMGYQIHMTRLANARGPVSSQAVGIARGAYEIAFQYAKERVQGGKLIIEHQAVAQKLAEMAIQIEAARLMVWRACWVNANLLPPNRLYTAMSKVFATDVAVKVAIDAIQVLGGYGYMKDYLVEKSLRDAKVLQIYEGPNEICREAVMEVLND
;
A
#
# COMPACT_ATOMS: atom_id res chain seq x y z
N MET A 1 31.38 0.85 -6.47
CA MET A 1 30.96 1.85 -7.47
C MET A 1 29.44 1.93 -7.40
N LEU A 2 28.85 3.13 -7.45
CA LEU A 2 27.38 3.27 -7.46
C LEU A 2 26.83 2.67 -8.76
N ASN A 3 25.83 1.78 -8.69
CA ASN A 3 25.22 1.12 -9.84
C ASN A 3 23.68 1.26 -9.79
N PHE A 4 23.07 1.56 -10.92
CA PHE A 4 21.62 1.70 -11.10
C PHE A 4 21.03 0.65 -12.05
N GLU A 5 21.83 -0.33 -12.47
CA GLU A 5 21.37 -1.45 -13.27
C GLU A 5 20.64 -2.47 -12.38
N LEU A 6 19.51 -2.97 -12.88
CA LEU A 6 18.79 -4.09 -12.27
C LEU A 6 19.55 -5.39 -12.53
N SER A 7 19.48 -6.34 -11.60
CA SER A 7 19.95 -7.70 -11.88
C SER A 7 19.07 -8.36 -12.96
N GLU A 8 19.58 -9.44 -13.56
CA GLU A 8 18.79 -10.22 -14.53
C GLU A 8 17.48 -10.73 -13.93
N GLU A 9 17.49 -11.16 -12.67
CA GLU A 9 16.31 -11.60 -11.93
C GLU A 9 15.31 -10.45 -11.72
N GLN A 10 15.80 -9.27 -11.37
CA GLN A 10 14.97 -8.07 -11.19
C GLN A 10 14.38 -7.60 -12.52
N GLU A 11 15.13 -7.69 -13.62
CA GLU A 11 14.63 -7.37 -14.95
C GLU A 11 13.54 -8.36 -15.38
N ALA A 12 13.75 -9.66 -15.14
CA ALA A 12 12.75 -10.69 -15.40
C ALA A 12 11.47 -10.45 -14.59
N LEU A 13 11.60 -10.12 -13.30
CA LEU A 13 10.48 -9.78 -12.43
C LEU A 13 9.72 -8.53 -12.93
N ARG A 14 10.46 -7.48 -13.30
CA ARG A 14 9.89 -6.25 -13.88
C ARG A 14 9.11 -6.56 -15.16
N GLN A 15 9.67 -7.38 -16.04
CA GLN A 15 9.01 -7.76 -17.29
C GLN A 15 7.75 -8.61 -17.03
N LEU A 16 7.80 -9.53 -16.06
CA LEU A 16 6.63 -10.32 -15.66
C LEU A 16 5.50 -9.44 -15.14
N ALA A 17 5.81 -8.47 -14.26
CA ALA A 17 4.84 -7.52 -13.73
C ALA A 17 4.25 -6.63 -14.82
N ARG A 18 5.09 -6.15 -15.75
CA ARG A 18 4.67 -5.34 -16.90
C ARG A 18 3.72 -6.11 -17.82
N ASP A 19 4.04 -7.38 -18.10
CA ASP A 19 3.21 -8.24 -18.93
C ASP A 19 1.86 -8.51 -18.27
N PHE A 20 1.85 -8.82 -16.97
CA PHE A 20 0.62 -8.95 -16.20
C PHE A 20 -0.21 -7.67 -16.25
N ALA A 21 0.39 -6.51 -15.97
CA ALA A 21 -0.32 -5.23 -16.00
C ALA A 21 -0.92 -4.94 -17.38
N ARG A 22 -0.16 -5.12 -18.46
CA ARG A 22 -0.60 -4.78 -19.82
C ARG A 22 -1.57 -5.79 -20.43
N LYS A 23 -1.37 -7.08 -20.19
CA LYS A 23 -2.16 -8.15 -20.84
C LYS A 23 -3.39 -8.53 -20.02
N GLU A 24 -3.28 -8.56 -18.68
CA GLU A 24 -4.36 -9.02 -17.80
C GLU A 24 -5.18 -7.87 -17.22
N LEU A 25 -4.54 -6.78 -16.78
CA LEU A 25 -5.23 -5.68 -16.09
C LEU A 25 -5.77 -4.63 -17.06
N LYS A 26 -4.95 -4.15 -18.01
CA LYS A 26 -5.31 -3.05 -18.92
C LYS A 26 -6.67 -3.24 -19.62
N PRO A 27 -7.04 -4.45 -20.12
CA PRO A 27 -8.36 -4.65 -20.73
C PRO A 27 -9.54 -4.52 -19.76
N LYS A 28 -9.30 -4.63 -18.45
CA LYS A 28 -10.33 -4.66 -17.39
C LYS A 28 -10.47 -3.33 -16.64
N VAL A 29 -9.48 -2.43 -16.72
CA VAL A 29 -9.39 -1.18 -15.91
C VAL A 29 -10.71 -0.40 -15.86
N ARG A 30 -11.34 -0.13 -17.01
CA ARG A 30 -12.59 0.64 -17.06
C ARG A 30 -13.71 -0.04 -16.27
N LYS A 31 -13.89 -1.35 -16.49
CA LYS A 31 -14.92 -2.14 -15.79
C LYS A 31 -14.68 -2.19 -14.27
N LEU A 32 -13.41 -2.33 -13.87
CA LEU A 32 -13.02 -2.37 -12.45
C LEU A 32 -13.32 -1.03 -11.76
N ASP A 33 -13.00 0.09 -12.41
CA ASP A 33 -13.25 1.43 -11.87
C ASP A 33 -14.74 1.78 -11.80
N GLU A 34 -15.50 1.54 -12.87
CA GLU A 34 -16.92 1.88 -12.94
C GLU A 34 -17.77 1.01 -12.00
N GLY A 35 -17.47 -0.28 -11.93
CA GLY A 35 -18.31 -1.25 -11.23
C GLY A 35 -18.08 -1.36 -9.73
N HIS A 36 -17.06 -0.70 -9.17
CA HIS A 36 -16.58 -0.99 -7.80
C HIS A 36 -16.36 -2.48 -7.53
N ALA A 37 -16.05 -3.24 -8.57
CA ALA A 37 -16.13 -4.69 -8.52
C ALA A 37 -14.81 -5.25 -8.03
N PHE A 38 -14.83 -5.91 -6.87
CA PHE A 38 -13.72 -6.74 -6.44
C PHE A 38 -13.70 -8.03 -7.27
N ASP A 39 -12.70 -8.17 -8.16
CA ASP A 39 -12.54 -9.33 -9.03
C ASP A 39 -11.53 -10.31 -8.45
N TRP A 40 -12.03 -11.41 -7.85
CA TRP A 40 -11.20 -12.50 -7.31
C TRP A 40 -10.29 -13.17 -8.34
N GLY A 41 -10.54 -13.03 -9.64
CA GLY A 41 -9.63 -13.50 -10.69
C GLY A 41 -8.27 -12.81 -10.62
N ILE A 42 -8.21 -11.55 -10.14
CA ILE A 42 -6.97 -10.80 -10.03
C ILE A 42 -6.09 -11.29 -8.86
N PRO A 43 -6.57 -11.38 -7.60
CA PRO A 43 -5.81 -12.00 -6.51
C PRO A 43 -5.32 -13.41 -6.82
N LYS A 44 -6.15 -14.25 -7.47
CA LYS A 44 -5.74 -15.59 -7.90
C LYS A 44 -4.54 -15.53 -8.85
N LYS A 45 -4.54 -14.61 -9.80
CA LYS A 45 -3.40 -14.45 -10.71
C LYS A 45 -2.15 -13.90 -10.01
N LEU A 46 -2.31 -12.96 -9.09
CA LEU A 46 -1.21 -12.46 -8.25
C LEU A 46 -0.58 -13.60 -7.42
N HIS A 47 -1.41 -14.51 -6.92
CA HIS A 47 -0.96 -15.70 -6.20
C HIS A 47 -0.18 -16.67 -7.10
N GLU A 48 -0.72 -17.01 -8.29
CA GLU A 48 -0.03 -17.86 -9.28
C GLU A 48 1.34 -17.31 -9.68
N LEU A 49 1.48 -15.99 -9.73
CA LEU A 49 2.74 -15.30 -10.05
C LEU A 49 3.70 -15.16 -8.86
N GLY A 50 3.30 -15.61 -7.66
CA GLY A 50 4.10 -15.48 -6.43
C GLY A 50 4.14 -14.06 -5.84
N PHE A 51 3.34 -13.12 -6.36
CA PHE A 51 3.41 -11.71 -5.95
C PHE A 51 2.82 -11.48 -4.56
N LEU A 52 1.77 -12.22 -4.16
CA LEU A 52 1.17 -12.07 -2.82
C LEU A 52 2.12 -12.53 -1.70
N SER A 53 2.89 -13.58 -1.95
CA SER A 53 3.84 -14.19 -1.00
C SER A 53 5.28 -13.70 -1.17
N LEU A 54 5.49 -12.60 -1.90
CA LEU A 54 6.82 -12.07 -2.26
C LEU A 54 7.79 -12.05 -1.08
N PHE A 55 7.39 -11.47 0.06
CA PHE A 55 8.25 -11.29 1.22
C PHE A 55 8.32 -12.50 2.16
N ILE A 56 7.48 -13.52 1.95
CA ILE A 56 7.54 -14.73 2.78
C ILE A 56 8.82 -15.48 2.40
N PRO A 57 9.63 -15.95 3.36
CA PRO A 57 10.85 -16.71 3.08
C PRO A 57 10.60 -17.96 2.23
N GLU A 58 11.60 -18.34 1.42
CA GLU A 58 11.51 -19.50 0.52
C GLU A 58 11.30 -20.82 1.28
N ASP A 59 11.91 -20.98 2.45
CA ASP A 59 11.73 -22.16 3.33
C ASP A 59 10.33 -22.26 3.94
N HIS A 60 9.52 -21.21 3.76
CA HIS A 60 8.09 -21.18 4.07
C HIS A 60 7.21 -21.09 2.81
N GLY A 61 7.76 -21.40 1.63
CA GLY A 61 7.05 -21.46 0.35
C GLY A 61 6.75 -20.09 -0.29
N GLY A 62 7.33 -19.01 0.23
CA GLY A 62 7.23 -17.68 -0.37
C GLY A 62 8.30 -17.38 -1.40
N GLY A 63 8.38 -16.11 -1.82
CA GLY A 63 9.32 -15.67 -2.86
C GLY A 63 10.68 -15.18 -2.35
N GLY A 64 10.87 -15.02 -1.03
CA GLY A 64 12.14 -14.52 -0.46
C GLY A 64 12.56 -13.11 -0.91
N GLY A 65 11.66 -12.38 -1.56
CA GLY A 65 11.92 -11.08 -2.18
C GLY A 65 12.06 -9.95 -1.17
N LYS A 66 12.59 -8.83 -1.64
CA LYS A 66 12.93 -7.65 -0.84
C LYS A 66 12.20 -6.41 -1.36
N LEU A 67 12.36 -5.29 -0.66
CA LEU A 67 11.76 -4.01 -1.05
C LEU A 67 12.22 -3.55 -2.46
N THR A 68 13.42 -3.94 -2.89
CA THR A 68 13.94 -3.70 -4.24
C THR A 68 13.18 -4.45 -5.33
N ASP A 69 12.51 -5.54 -4.98
CA ASP A 69 11.72 -6.34 -5.91
C ASP A 69 10.27 -5.84 -5.91
N ALA A 70 9.74 -5.54 -4.72
CA ALA A 70 8.42 -4.94 -4.54
C ALA A 70 8.28 -3.60 -5.24
N MET A 71 9.32 -2.75 -5.25
CA MET A 71 9.26 -1.46 -5.94
C MET A 71 9.02 -1.61 -7.45
N LEU A 72 9.56 -2.65 -8.07
CA LEU A 72 9.41 -2.92 -9.50
C LEU A 72 7.98 -3.40 -9.80
N LEU A 73 7.46 -4.33 -8.98
CA LEU A 73 6.09 -4.81 -9.11
C LEU A 73 5.08 -3.66 -8.97
N MET A 74 5.24 -2.84 -7.94
CA MET A 74 4.32 -1.74 -7.63
C MET A 74 4.32 -0.67 -8.71
N GLU A 75 5.48 -0.33 -9.28
CA GLU A 75 5.54 0.67 -10.36
C GLU A 75 4.88 0.14 -11.65
N GLU A 76 5.18 -1.10 -12.06
CA GLU A 76 4.64 -1.67 -13.30
C GLU A 76 3.13 -1.91 -13.24
N ILE A 77 2.62 -2.44 -12.12
CA ILE A 77 1.18 -2.63 -11.91
C ILE A 77 0.48 -1.28 -11.72
N GLY A 78 1.11 -0.37 -10.96
CA GLY A 78 0.58 0.95 -10.63
C GLY A 78 0.43 1.87 -11.84
N SER A 79 1.18 1.65 -12.93
CA SER A 79 0.97 2.42 -14.16
C SER A 79 -0.27 2.02 -14.95
N VAL A 80 -0.95 0.94 -14.56
CA VAL A 80 -2.17 0.46 -15.25
C VAL A 80 -3.37 0.43 -14.32
N GLU A 81 -3.27 -0.26 -13.18
CA GLU A 81 -4.36 -0.40 -12.23
C GLU A 81 -3.87 -0.31 -10.78
N PRO A 82 -3.83 0.90 -10.21
CA PRO A 82 -3.27 1.14 -8.88
C PRO A 82 -4.04 0.46 -7.74
N GLY A 83 -5.34 0.19 -7.87
CA GLY A 83 -6.07 -0.50 -6.78
C GLY A 83 -5.65 -1.96 -6.60
N VAL A 84 -5.08 -2.58 -7.65
CA VAL A 84 -4.46 -3.91 -7.53
C VAL A 84 -3.16 -3.85 -6.71
N CYS A 85 -2.37 -2.78 -6.84
CA CYS A 85 -1.24 -2.51 -5.94
C CYS A 85 -1.70 -2.44 -4.48
N THR A 86 -2.84 -1.80 -4.19
CA THR A 86 -3.35 -1.70 -2.82
C THR A 86 -3.83 -3.04 -2.28
N THR A 87 -4.47 -3.88 -3.11
CA THR A 87 -4.89 -5.24 -2.72
C THR A 87 -3.68 -6.10 -2.33
N MET A 88 -2.62 -6.04 -3.15
CA MET A 88 -1.36 -6.75 -2.92
C MET A 88 -0.57 -6.17 -1.73
N GLY A 89 -0.41 -4.85 -1.69
CA GLY A 89 0.32 -4.13 -0.64
C GLY A 89 -0.32 -4.30 0.74
N ALA A 90 -1.65 -4.33 0.84
CA ALA A 90 -2.34 -4.62 2.10
C ALA A 90 -2.04 -6.04 2.62
N THR A 91 -1.83 -6.99 1.70
CA THR A 91 -1.40 -8.35 2.05
C THR A 91 0.01 -8.34 2.63
N TRP A 92 0.95 -7.67 1.97
CA TRP A 92 2.31 -7.51 2.48
C TRP A 92 2.37 -6.78 3.81
N LEU A 93 1.57 -5.73 3.98
CA LEU A 93 1.44 -4.99 5.23
C LEU A 93 0.97 -5.90 6.37
N ALA A 94 -0.03 -6.75 6.14
CA ALA A 94 -0.50 -7.69 7.14
C ALA A 94 0.56 -8.74 7.52
N ILE A 95 1.32 -9.24 6.54
CA ILE A 95 2.34 -10.27 6.78
C ILE A 95 3.58 -9.69 7.49
N ALA A 96 3.93 -8.43 7.24
CA ALA A 96 5.19 -7.86 7.69
C ALA A 96 5.50 -8.05 9.20
N PRO A 97 4.59 -7.78 10.16
CA PRO A 97 4.84 -8.05 11.58
C PRO A 97 5.18 -9.50 11.89
N LEU A 98 4.58 -10.45 11.17
CA LEU A 98 4.89 -11.87 11.36
C LEU A 98 6.33 -12.15 10.94
N LEU A 99 6.83 -11.53 9.87
CA LEU A 99 8.21 -11.75 9.40
C LEU A 99 9.27 -11.39 10.43
N PHE A 100 9.06 -10.30 11.19
CA PHE A 100 10.10 -9.77 12.09
C PHE A 100 9.79 -9.85 13.58
N ALA A 101 8.55 -10.12 13.97
CA ALA A 101 8.13 -10.26 15.37
C ALA A 101 7.26 -11.51 15.62
N GLY A 102 7.05 -12.33 14.59
CA GLY A 102 6.33 -13.60 14.70
C GLY A 102 7.23 -14.74 15.20
N THR A 103 6.57 -15.79 15.69
CA THR A 103 7.21 -17.05 16.10
C THR A 103 7.01 -18.12 15.04
N GLU A 104 7.82 -19.19 15.09
CA GLU A 104 7.68 -20.34 14.18
C GLU A 104 6.26 -20.95 14.22
N ALA A 105 5.64 -21.01 15.40
CA ALA A 105 4.26 -21.48 15.55
C ALA A 105 3.25 -20.57 14.81
N GLN A 106 3.50 -19.26 14.79
CA GLN A 106 2.68 -18.30 14.04
C GLN A 106 2.93 -18.41 12.54
N TRP A 107 4.18 -18.61 12.10
CA TRP A 107 4.50 -18.83 10.69
C TRP A 107 3.80 -20.07 10.14
N LYS A 108 3.91 -21.19 10.85
CA LYS A 108 3.21 -22.45 10.53
C LYS A 108 1.70 -22.29 10.46
N LYS A 109 1.13 -21.39 11.26
CA LYS A 109 -0.31 -21.13 11.28
C LYS A 109 -0.78 -20.16 10.18
N PHE A 110 -0.08 -19.05 9.99
CA PHE A 110 -0.59 -17.92 9.21
C PHE A 110 -0.01 -17.79 7.80
N PHE A 111 1.23 -18.25 7.53
CA PHE A 111 1.78 -18.19 6.17
C PHE A 111 1.03 -19.05 5.16
N PRO A 112 0.56 -20.28 5.49
CA PRO A 112 -0.22 -21.10 4.56
C PRO A 112 -1.49 -20.41 4.02
N LEU A 113 -2.09 -19.49 4.80
CA LEU A 113 -3.25 -18.71 4.35
C LEU A 113 -2.97 -17.90 3.07
N ILE A 114 -1.71 -17.52 2.85
CA ILE A 114 -1.28 -16.72 1.69
C ILE A 114 -0.56 -17.62 0.67
N VAL A 115 0.36 -18.46 1.15
CA VAL A 115 1.25 -19.29 0.31
C VAL A 115 0.53 -20.48 -0.32
N GLU A 116 -0.37 -21.15 0.40
CA GLU A 116 -1.02 -22.36 -0.10
C GLU A 116 -2.44 -22.07 -0.58
N GLN A 117 -3.15 -21.20 0.14
CA GLN A 117 -4.56 -20.91 -0.13
C GLN A 117 -4.77 -19.74 -1.09
N GLY A 118 -3.73 -18.97 -1.41
CA GLY A 118 -3.84 -17.75 -2.23
C GLY A 118 -4.73 -16.68 -1.60
N GLY A 119 -4.84 -16.67 -0.28
CA GLY A 119 -5.60 -15.69 0.48
C GLY A 119 -4.96 -14.31 0.48
N LEU A 120 -5.74 -13.32 0.93
CA LEU A 120 -5.28 -11.94 1.10
C LEU A 120 -5.04 -11.60 2.56
N GLY A 121 -4.23 -10.59 2.79
CA GLY A 121 -4.03 -9.98 4.10
C GLY A 121 -4.69 -8.61 4.21
N ALA A 122 -5.11 -8.25 5.42
CA ALA A 122 -5.64 -6.94 5.78
C ALA A 122 -5.05 -6.47 7.11
N SER A 123 -4.90 -5.17 7.28
CA SER A 123 -4.35 -4.57 8.49
C SER A 123 -5.36 -3.60 9.10
N GLY A 124 -5.88 -3.93 10.29
CA GLY A 124 -6.85 -3.15 11.03
C GLY A 124 -6.18 -2.24 12.07
N THR A 125 -5.87 -0.99 11.72
CA THR A 125 -5.27 -0.02 12.66
C THR A 125 -6.20 1.17 12.90
N THR A 126 -6.57 1.87 11.83
CA THR A 126 -7.40 3.07 11.87
C THR A 126 -8.77 2.82 12.47
N GLU A 127 -9.20 3.74 13.32
CA GLU A 127 -10.52 3.78 13.94
C GLU A 127 -11.26 5.07 13.52
N PRO A 128 -12.60 5.11 13.62
CA PRO A 128 -13.36 6.28 13.19
C PRO A 128 -12.89 7.62 13.80
N GLN A 129 -12.37 7.58 15.02
CA GLN A 129 -11.85 8.76 15.73
C GLN A 129 -10.33 8.94 15.66
N ALA A 130 -9.57 7.95 15.16
CA ALA A 130 -8.10 7.95 15.25
C ALA A 130 -7.46 7.24 14.06
N GLY A 131 -6.70 8.01 13.26
CA GLY A 131 -5.80 7.52 12.23
C GLY A 131 -4.38 7.94 12.54
N SER A 132 -4.02 9.17 12.16
CA SER A 132 -2.70 9.76 12.40
C SER A 132 -2.26 9.74 13.86
N ASP A 133 -3.19 9.91 14.81
CA ASP A 133 -2.88 9.90 16.24
C ASP A 133 -2.38 8.53 16.73
N LEU A 134 -2.58 7.45 15.95
CA LEU A 134 -2.02 6.12 16.22
C LEU A 134 -0.59 5.95 15.68
N GLU A 135 -0.11 6.93 14.89
CA GLU A 135 1.27 7.02 14.40
C GLU A 135 2.11 8.07 15.15
N ALA A 136 1.48 8.84 16.06
CA ALA A 136 2.15 9.87 16.83
C ALA A 136 3.21 9.28 17.77
N LYS A 137 4.32 10.00 17.96
CA LYS A 137 5.46 9.59 18.82
C LYS A 137 5.02 9.10 20.20
N GLU A 138 4.00 9.75 20.78
CA GLU A 138 3.37 9.37 22.03
C GLU A 138 1.86 9.18 21.83
N LEU A 139 1.36 7.98 22.13
CA LEU A 139 -0.07 7.69 22.08
C LEU A 139 -0.79 8.26 23.32
N LEU A 140 -1.75 9.17 23.08
CA LEU A 140 -2.57 9.77 24.13
C LEU A 140 -3.57 8.77 24.74
N PRO A 141 -3.93 8.90 26.03
CA PRO A 141 -4.96 8.06 26.65
C PRO A 141 -6.27 8.05 25.84
N LYS A 142 -6.83 6.85 25.64
CA LYS A 142 -8.08 6.56 24.91
C LYS A 142 -8.06 6.91 23.41
N VAL A 143 -6.88 7.16 22.81
CA VAL A 143 -6.76 7.36 21.36
C VAL A 143 -7.21 6.11 20.59
N CYS A 144 -6.76 4.94 21.04
CA CYS A 144 -7.22 3.63 20.57
C CYS A 144 -8.39 3.17 21.45
N ARG A 145 -9.54 2.89 20.82
CA ARG A 145 -10.76 2.40 21.47
C ARG A 145 -10.98 0.91 21.24
N THR A 146 -10.27 0.27 20.32
CA THR A 146 -10.26 -1.20 20.22
C THR A 146 -9.49 -1.79 21.41
N VAL A 147 -10.22 -2.46 22.29
CA VAL A 147 -9.67 -3.03 23.53
C VAL A 147 -9.60 -4.54 23.43
N ALA A 148 -8.43 -5.11 23.73
CA ALA A 148 -8.22 -6.54 23.89
C ALA A 148 -8.11 -6.87 25.39
N ARG A 149 -9.24 -7.02 26.07
CA ARG A 149 -9.28 -7.25 27.51
C ARG A 149 -8.81 -8.66 27.83
N LYS A 150 -7.83 -8.80 28.73
CA LYS A 150 -7.36 -10.11 29.19
C LYS A 150 -8.42 -10.84 30.02
N VAL A 151 -8.59 -12.13 29.75
CA VAL A 151 -9.44 -13.06 30.50
C VAL A 151 -8.68 -14.36 30.70
N GLY A 152 -8.01 -14.49 31.85
CA GLY A 152 -7.00 -15.55 32.02
C GLY A 152 -5.85 -15.35 31.03
N ASP A 153 -5.56 -16.38 30.24
CA ASP A 153 -4.54 -16.34 29.17
C ASP A 153 -5.11 -15.90 27.80
N GLU A 154 -6.42 -15.70 27.70
CA GLU A 154 -7.08 -15.26 26.47
C GLU A 154 -7.30 -13.73 26.44
N TYR A 155 -7.70 -13.24 25.28
CA TYR A 155 -8.12 -11.86 25.05
C TYR A 155 -9.56 -11.86 24.53
N VAL A 156 -10.37 -10.94 25.02
CA VAL A 156 -11.69 -10.61 24.47
C VAL A 156 -11.60 -9.23 23.83
N VAL A 157 -11.73 -9.19 22.51
CA VAL A 157 -11.54 -7.99 21.69
C VAL A 157 -12.89 -7.37 21.36
N ASN A 158 -13.02 -6.07 21.62
CA ASN A 158 -14.17 -5.26 21.25
C ASN A 158 -13.70 -3.96 20.60
N GLY A 159 -14.34 -3.55 19.51
CA GLY A 159 -14.03 -2.30 18.83
C GLY A 159 -14.41 -2.29 17.35
N THR A 160 -13.98 -1.25 16.66
CA THR A 160 -14.24 -1.06 15.22
C THR A 160 -13.02 -0.45 14.55
N LYS A 161 -12.62 -1.01 13.42
CA LYS A 161 -11.66 -0.42 12.50
C LYS A 161 -12.37 0.04 11.24
N CYS A 162 -11.91 1.13 10.64
CA CYS A 162 -12.48 1.68 9.42
C CYS A 162 -11.41 1.90 8.35
N PHE A 163 -11.84 1.99 7.10
CA PHE A 163 -10.97 2.16 5.92
C PHE A 163 -9.97 1.02 5.72
N ILE A 164 -10.35 -0.21 6.06
CA ILE A 164 -9.45 -1.36 5.99
C ILE A 164 -9.48 -1.96 4.59
N SER A 165 -8.35 -1.83 3.88
CA SER A 165 -8.13 -2.51 2.62
C SER A 165 -8.24 -4.02 2.80
N ASN A 166 -8.91 -4.70 1.86
CA ASN A 166 -9.24 -6.13 1.89
C ASN A 166 -10.21 -6.54 3.04
N ALA A 167 -10.91 -5.61 3.70
CA ALA A 167 -11.97 -5.94 4.66
C ALA A 167 -13.02 -6.86 4.03
N GLY A 168 -13.45 -7.91 4.74
CA GLY A 168 -14.41 -8.92 4.25
C GLY A 168 -13.88 -9.94 3.23
N VAL A 169 -12.74 -9.67 2.58
CA VAL A 169 -12.16 -10.57 1.57
C VAL A 169 -10.83 -11.19 1.99
N ALA A 170 -10.09 -10.61 2.94
CA ALA A 170 -8.86 -11.19 3.45
C ALA A 170 -9.08 -12.49 4.24
N SER A 171 -8.06 -13.36 4.18
CA SER A 171 -7.93 -14.59 4.98
C SER A 171 -7.19 -14.33 6.30
N LEU A 172 -6.29 -13.34 6.31
CA LEU A 172 -5.50 -12.92 7.47
C LEU A 172 -5.75 -11.45 7.79
N TYR A 173 -6.10 -11.16 9.04
CA TYR A 173 -6.24 -9.82 9.59
C TYR A 173 -5.17 -9.58 10.65
N VAL A 174 -4.43 -8.48 10.56
CA VAL A 174 -3.54 -8.02 11.63
C VAL A 174 -4.10 -6.77 12.28
N ILE A 175 -4.52 -6.89 13.54
CA ILE A 175 -5.31 -5.87 14.24
C ILE A 175 -4.46 -5.21 15.33
N PHE A 176 -4.45 -3.88 15.36
CA PHE A 176 -3.90 -3.09 16.45
C PHE A 176 -4.96 -2.85 17.52
N ALA A 177 -4.65 -3.25 18.76
CA ALA A 177 -5.53 -3.07 19.92
C ALA A 177 -4.70 -2.81 21.17
N VAL A 178 -5.33 -2.33 22.24
CA VAL A 178 -4.67 -2.06 23.53
C VAL A 178 -5.31 -2.91 24.62
N THR A 179 -4.52 -3.38 25.58
CA THR A 179 -5.06 -4.09 26.75
C THR A 179 -5.53 -3.13 27.85
N ASP A 180 -4.98 -1.91 27.88
CA ASP A 180 -5.40 -0.80 28.75
C ASP A 180 -5.47 0.53 27.95
N PRO A 181 -6.67 1.04 27.63
CA PRO A 181 -6.79 2.27 26.85
C PRO A 181 -6.27 3.51 27.57
N GLN A 182 -6.01 3.47 28.88
CA GLN A 182 -5.39 4.61 29.60
C GLN A 182 -3.89 4.72 29.32
N ARG A 183 -3.25 3.60 28.95
CA ARG A 183 -1.80 3.51 28.71
C ARG A 183 -1.54 2.83 27.37
N PRO A 184 -2.04 3.40 26.25
CA PRO A 184 -2.00 2.72 24.95
C PRO A 184 -0.57 2.49 24.46
N GLN A 185 0.36 3.38 24.79
CA GLN A 185 1.78 3.23 24.48
C GLN A 185 2.35 1.92 25.06
N GLU A 186 2.13 1.68 26.36
CA GLU A 186 2.68 0.56 27.13
C GLU A 186 1.90 -0.75 26.97
N THR A 187 0.68 -0.69 26.43
CA THR A 187 -0.24 -1.85 26.38
C THR A 187 -0.70 -2.22 24.99
N SER A 188 -0.18 -1.53 23.97
CA SER A 188 -0.43 -1.83 22.57
C SER A 188 0.00 -3.24 22.20
N CYS A 189 -0.83 -3.88 21.38
CA CYS A 189 -0.64 -5.23 20.86
C CYS A 189 -1.00 -5.25 19.37
N LEU A 190 -0.36 -6.16 18.63
CA LEU A 190 -0.82 -6.60 17.32
C LEU A 190 -1.29 -8.04 17.40
N PHE A 191 -2.41 -8.35 16.76
CA PHE A 191 -2.98 -9.68 16.73
C PHE A 191 -3.19 -10.16 15.29
N ALA A 192 -2.64 -11.33 14.95
CA ALA A 192 -2.97 -12.06 13.74
C ALA A 192 -4.26 -12.88 13.95
N VAL A 193 -5.23 -12.70 13.07
CA VAL A 193 -6.59 -13.24 13.18
C VAL A 193 -6.99 -13.83 11.84
N GLU A 194 -7.52 -15.05 11.87
CA GLU A 194 -8.06 -15.71 10.69
C GLU A 194 -9.43 -15.13 10.34
N LYS A 195 -9.76 -15.16 9.05
CA LYS A 195 -11.14 -14.94 8.59
C LYS A 195 -12.10 -15.86 9.35
N ASP A 196 -13.31 -15.37 9.60
CA ASP A 196 -14.40 -16.09 10.25
C ASP A 196 -14.14 -16.47 11.73
N THR A 197 -13.10 -15.90 12.37
CA THR A 197 -12.94 -15.98 13.83
C THR A 197 -14.22 -15.45 14.51
N PRO A 198 -14.89 -16.22 15.39
CA PRO A 198 -16.14 -15.78 16.01
C PRO A 198 -15.99 -14.43 16.73
N GLY A 199 -16.92 -13.52 16.46
CA GLY A 199 -16.88 -12.13 16.94
C GLY A 199 -16.23 -11.14 15.96
N LEU A 200 -15.60 -11.61 14.87
CA LEU A 200 -15.21 -10.76 13.74
C LEU A 200 -16.37 -10.66 12.73
N SER A 201 -16.78 -9.45 12.42
CA SER A 201 -17.71 -9.15 11.33
C SER A 201 -17.25 -7.95 10.51
N TYR A 202 -17.96 -7.65 9.43
CA TYR A 202 -17.59 -6.63 8.46
C TYR A 202 -18.72 -5.64 8.29
N GLY A 203 -18.38 -4.35 8.28
CA GLY A 203 -19.34 -3.28 8.04
C GLY A 203 -19.48 -2.95 6.56
N LYS A 204 -19.68 -1.67 6.28
CA LYS A 204 -19.93 -1.18 4.91
C LYS A 204 -18.65 -1.28 4.06
N VAL A 205 -18.82 -1.62 2.78
CA VAL A 205 -17.79 -1.43 1.76
C VAL A 205 -17.87 0.00 1.23
N GLU A 206 -16.73 0.70 1.20
CA GLU A 206 -16.68 2.12 0.91
C GLU A 206 -16.73 2.47 -0.58
N ASP A 207 -17.55 3.47 -0.91
CA ASP A 207 -17.58 4.14 -2.21
C ASP A 207 -16.52 5.26 -2.22
N LYS A 208 -15.39 4.95 -2.85
CA LYS A 208 -14.20 5.81 -2.88
C LYS A 208 -14.11 6.60 -4.18
N MET A 209 -13.44 7.75 -4.10
CA MET A 209 -13.06 8.56 -5.26
C MET A 209 -12.17 7.78 -6.24
N GLY A 210 -11.13 7.11 -5.73
CA GLY A 210 -10.17 6.33 -6.52
C GLY A 210 -9.86 4.98 -5.86
N LEU A 211 -8.96 4.21 -6.49
CA LEU A 211 -8.61 2.84 -6.12
C LEU A 211 -9.85 1.95 -5.99
N ARG A 212 -10.81 2.15 -6.90
CA ARG A 212 -12.16 1.55 -6.81
C ARG A 212 -12.17 0.05 -7.06
N SER A 213 -11.11 -0.48 -7.67
CA SER A 213 -10.84 -1.92 -7.80
C SER A 213 -10.37 -2.59 -6.49
N SER A 214 -9.90 -1.80 -5.51
CA SER A 214 -9.53 -2.28 -4.18
C SER A 214 -10.74 -2.26 -3.25
N GLN A 215 -10.99 -3.36 -2.54
CA GLN A 215 -12.02 -3.39 -1.50
C GLN A 215 -11.51 -2.68 -0.24
N THR A 216 -12.37 -1.84 0.35
CA THR A 216 -12.10 -1.10 1.58
C THR A 216 -13.37 -1.09 2.41
N GLY A 217 -13.29 -1.37 3.70
CA GLY A 217 -14.47 -1.33 4.57
C GLY A 217 -14.12 -1.43 6.04
N ASP A 218 -15.13 -1.68 6.85
CA ASP A 218 -14.97 -1.75 8.31
C ASP A 218 -14.72 -3.18 8.80
N LEU A 219 -13.98 -3.29 9.89
CA LEU A 219 -13.90 -4.49 10.72
C LEU A 219 -14.58 -4.20 12.04
N ILE A 220 -15.46 -5.08 12.48
CA ILE A 220 -16.21 -4.96 13.73
C ILE A 220 -15.84 -6.16 14.60
N PHE A 221 -15.49 -5.91 15.86
CA PHE A 221 -15.17 -6.93 16.84
C PHE A 221 -16.16 -6.87 18.00
N GLU A 222 -16.88 -7.97 18.21
CA GLU A 222 -17.85 -8.14 19.28
C GLU A 222 -17.53 -9.41 20.05
N ASP A 223 -16.98 -9.23 21.26
CA ASP A 223 -16.52 -10.31 22.13
C ASP A 223 -15.64 -11.37 21.43
N MET A 224 -14.83 -10.93 20.47
CA MET A 224 -13.96 -11.81 19.69
C MET A 224 -12.87 -12.37 20.59
N LYS A 225 -12.77 -13.70 20.67
CA LYS A 225 -11.81 -14.39 21.54
C LYS A 225 -10.53 -14.72 20.80
N LEU A 226 -9.40 -14.33 21.38
CA LEU A 226 -8.07 -14.62 20.85
C LEU A 226 -7.19 -15.29 21.91
N THR A 227 -6.29 -16.14 21.45
CA THR A 227 -5.33 -16.86 22.30
C THR A 227 -3.97 -16.14 22.30
N PRO A 228 -3.02 -16.52 23.17
CA PRO A 228 -1.65 -16.02 23.11
C PRO A 228 -0.98 -16.23 21.75
N LEU A 229 -1.33 -17.29 21.01
CA LEU A 229 -0.78 -17.57 19.67
C LEU A 229 -1.15 -16.47 18.66
N ASN A 230 -2.24 -15.75 18.87
CA ASN A 230 -2.65 -14.66 17.99
C ASN A 230 -1.80 -13.39 18.19
N ARG A 231 -1.22 -13.17 19.38
CA ARG A 231 -0.47 -11.93 19.68
C ARG A 231 0.92 -11.97 19.04
N ILE A 232 1.22 -11.00 18.18
CA ILE A 232 2.51 -10.85 17.52
C ILE A 232 3.44 -10.07 18.46
N GLY A 233 4.55 -10.70 18.86
CA GLY A 233 5.48 -10.15 19.84
C GLY A 233 4.92 -10.04 21.27
N PRO A 234 5.69 -9.42 22.17
CA PRO A 234 5.25 -9.12 23.53
C PRO A 234 4.15 -8.04 23.57
N GLU A 235 3.35 -8.03 24.63
CA GLU A 235 2.46 -6.89 24.90
C GLU A 235 3.26 -5.64 25.26
N GLY A 236 2.73 -4.49 24.85
CA GLY A 236 3.42 -3.20 24.92
C GLY A 236 4.36 -2.95 23.74
N MET A 237 4.68 -3.97 22.95
CA MET A 237 5.49 -3.83 21.74
C MET A 237 4.65 -3.53 20.48
N GLY A 238 3.32 -3.56 20.59
CA GLY A 238 2.43 -3.40 19.43
C GLY A 238 2.68 -2.11 18.66
N TYR A 239 2.89 -0.99 19.35
CA TYR A 239 3.21 0.30 18.72
C TYR A 239 4.54 0.28 17.98
N GLN A 240 5.62 -0.23 18.58
CA GLN A 240 6.93 -0.27 17.92
C GLN A 240 6.93 -1.19 16.68
N ILE A 241 6.29 -2.35 16.79
CA ILE A 241 6.10 -3.29 15.68
C ILE A 241 5.25 -2.62 14.58
N HIS A 242 4.19 -1.91 14.95
CA HIS A 242 3.34 -1.16 14.04
C HIS A 242 4.11 -0.06 13.28
N MET A 243 4.91 0.74 13.97
CA MET A 243 5.70 1.81 13.35
C MET A 243 6.78 1.27 12.41
N THR A 244 7.41 0.15 12.77
CA THR A 244 8.38 -0.55 11.91
C THR A 244 7.72 -1.09 10.65
N ARG A 245 6.53 -1.69 10.80
CA ARG A 245 5.71 -2.16 9.68
C ARG A 245 5.33 -1.00 8.74
N LEU A 246 4.81 0.11 9.26
CA LEU A 246 4.41 1.26 8.44
C LEU A 246 5.60 1.85 7.67
N ALA A 247 6.75 2.02 8.33
CA ALA A 247 7.94 2.52 7.68
C ALA A 247 8.37 1.62 6.50
N ASN A 248 8.26 0.29 6.63
CA ASN A 248 8.53 -0.64 5.52
C ASN A 248 7.52 -0.52 4.37
N ALA A 249 6.24 -0.26 4.66
CA ALA A 249 5.19 -0.17 3.65
C ALA A 249 5.26 1.09 2.77
N ARG A 250 5.86 2.17 3.29
CA ARG A 250 5.98 3.46 2.59
C ARG A 250 6.78 3.37 1.29
N GLY A 251 7.79 2.52 1.20
CA GLY A 251 8.57 2.30 -0.04
C GLY A 251 7.68 1.81 -1.20
N PRO A 252 7.03 0.64 -1.06
CA PRO A 252 6.08 0.12 -2.05
C PRO A 252 4.95 1.09 -2.42
N VAL A 253 4.39 1.84 -1.46
CA VAL A 253 3.39 2.89 -1.74
C VAL A 253 3.96 4.02 -2.59
N SER A 254 5.21 4.41 -2.33
CA SER A 254 5.89 5.44 -3.14
C SER A 254 6.13 4.94 -4.57
N SER A 255 6.46 3.66 -4.75
CA SER A 255 6.58 3.04 -6.07
C SER A 255 5.25 2.99 -6.83
N GLN A 256 4.14 2.70 -6.13
CA GLN A 256 2.80 2.80 -6.71
C GLN A 256 2.52 4.22 -7.20
N ALA A 257 2.92 5.25 -6.45
CA ALA A 257 2.77 6.65 -6.86
C ALA A 257 3.57 6.98 -8.14
N VAL A 258 4.82 6.52 -8.22
CA VAL A 258 5.63 6.62 -9.45
C VAL A 258 4.94 5.92 -10.62
N GLY A 259 4.38 4.73 -10.39
CA GLY A 259 3.59 4.00 -11.38
C GLY A 259 2.41 4.83 -11.90
N ILE A 260 1.59 5.39 -11.02
CA ILE A 260 0.45 6.25 -11.40
C ILE A 260 0.92 7.44 -12.23
N ALA A 261 1.97 8.13 -11.79
CA ALA A 261 2.55 9.27 -12.48
C ALA A 261 3.00 8.88 -13.89
N ARG A 262 3.74 7.77 -14.02
CA ARG A 262 4.19 7.21 -15.29
C ARG A 262 3.03 6.87 -16.22
N GLY A 263 2.01 6.19 -15.72
CA GLY A 263 0.82 5.83 -16.51
C GLY A 263 0.08 7.05 -17.05
N ALA A 264 -0.11 8.08 -16.21
CA ALA A 264 -0.72 9.35 -16.64
C ALA A 264 0.13 10.08 -17.69
N TYR A 265 1.45 10.11 -17.49
CA TYR A 265 2.39 10.70 -18.43
C TYR A 265 2.38 9.99 -19.79
N GLU A 266 2.40 8.65 -19.82
CA GLU A 266 2.39 7.87 -21.07
C GLU A 266 1.13 8.15 -21.91
N ILE A 267 -0.04 8.28 -21.26
CA ILE A 267 -1.30 8.64 -21.93
C ILE A 267 -1.21 10.06 -22.51
N ALA A 268 -0.76 11.04 -21.72
CA ALA A 268 -0.62 12.42 -22.15
C ALA A 268 0.40 12.59 -23.28
N PHE A 269 1.54 11.91 -23.18
CA PHE A 269 2.59 11.94 -24.18
C PHE A 269 2.10 11.36 -25.52
N GLN A 270 1.40 10.22 -25.50
CA GLN A 270 0.84 9.63 -26.72
C GLN A 270 -0.22 10.54 -27.34
N TYR A 271 -1.15 11.07 -26.55
CA TYR A 271 -2.17 12.00 -27.04
C TYR A 271 -1.54 13.25 -27.67
N ALA A 272 -0.47 13.78 -27.07
CA ALA A 272 0.22 14.96 -27.59
C ALA A 272 0.88 14.75 -28.97
N LYS A 273 1.27 13.50 -29.27
CA LYS A 273 1.83 13.10 -30.57
C LYS A 273 0.79 12.87 -31.67
N GLU A 274 -0.49 12.83 -31.31
CA GLU A 274 -1.58 12.55 -32.25
C GLU A 274 -2.51 13.76 -32.45
N ARG A 275 -2.75 14.53 -31.39
CA ARG A 275 -3.69 15.65 -31.43
C ARG A 275 -3.11 16.82 -32.22
N VAL A 276 -3.88 17.34 -33.17
CA VAL A 276 -3.55 18.57 -33.92
C VAL A 276 -4.37 19.75 -33.38
N GLN A 277 -3.70 20.89 -33.17
CA GLN A 277 -4.35 22.17 -32.89
C GLN A 277 -3.49 23.31 -33.44
N GLY A 278 -4.12 24.32 -34.04
CA GLY A 278 -3.39 25.43 -34.66
C GLY A 278 -2.47 24.98 -35.82
N GLY A 279 -2.87 23.94 -36.55
CA GLY A 279 -2.17 23.46 -37.75
C GLY A 279 -0.98 22.53 -37.53
N LYS A 280 -0.65 22.15 -36.29
CA LYS A 280 0.43 21.21 -35.97
C LYS A 280 0.11 20.31 -34.78
N LEU A 281 0.91 19.26 -34.56
CA LEU A 281 0.74 18.39 -33.40
C LEU A 281 0.93 19.17 -32.10
N ILE A 282 0.15 18.87 -31.06
CA ILE A 282 0.23 19.68 -29.84
C ILE A 282 1.57 19.53 -29.11
N ILE A 283 2.27 18.42 -29.30
CA ILE A 283 3.64 18.26 -28.80
C ILE A 283 4.63 19.28 -29.39
N GLU A 284 4.35 19.86 -30.56
CA GLU A 284 5.18 20.90 -31.18
C GLU A 284 4.90 22.31 -30.61
N HIS A 285 3.91 22.47 -29.74
CA HIS A 285 3.72 23.71 -28.99
C HIS A 285 4.65 23.69 -27.78
N GLN A 286 5.52 24.69 -27.67
CA GLN A 286 6.55 24.76 -26.63
C GLN A 286 5.98 24.59 -25.21
N ALA A 287 4.81 25.17 -24.93
CA ALA A 287 4.15 25.05 -23.63
C ALA A 287 3.76 23.60 -23.27
N VAL A 288 3.35 22.80 -24.26
CA VAL A 288 3.03 21.37 -24.07
C VAL A 288 4.31 20.56 -23.91
N ALA A 289 5.31 20.80 -24.77
CA ALA A 289 6.60 20.12 -24.70
C ALA A 289 7.30 20.34 -23.35
N GLN A 290 7.31 21.57 -22.83
CA GLN A 290 7.87 21.90 -21.52
C GLN A 290 7.14 21.18 -20.39
N LYS A 291 5.81 21.13 -20.45
CA LYS A 291 4.99 20.41 -19.46
C LYS A 291 5.32 18.92 -19.44
N LEU A 292 5.41 18.29 -20.62
CA LEU A 292 5.78 16.87 -20.74
C LEU A 292 7.21 16.61 -20.23
N ALA A 293 8.16 17.50 -20.56
CA ALA A 293 9.53 17.39 -20.07
C ALA A 293 9.59 17.48 -18.53
N GLU A 294 8.86 18.42 -17.94
CA GLU A 294 8.79 18.59 -16.49
C GLU A 294 8.17 17.36 -15.80
N MET A 295 7.10 16.80 -16.36
CA MET A 295 6.51 15.54 -15.87
C MET A 295 7.54 14.41 -15.87
N ALA A 296 8.29 14.23 -16.98
CA ALA A 296 9.30 13.19 -17.08
C ALA A 296 10.43 13.37 -16.05
N ILE A 297 10.93 14.60 -15.88
CA ILE A 297 11.97 14.93 -14.89
C ILE A 297 11.50 14.59 -13.47
N GLN A 298 10.29 14.99 -13.10
CA GLN A 298 9.74 14.73 -11.77
C GLN A 298 9.53 13.23 -11.51
N ILE A 299 9.06 12.48 -12.50
CA ILE A 299 8.90 11.02 -12.40
C ILE A 299 10.25 10.35 -12.15
N GLU A 300 11.29 10.69 -12.91
CA GLU A 300 12.63 10.12 -12.72
C GLU A 300 13.23 10.50 -11.35
N ALA A 301 13.08 11.75 -10.93
CA ALA A 301 13.53 12.18 -9.60
C ALA A 301 12.82 11.40 -8.49
N ALA A 302 11.51 11.18 -8.63
CA ALA A 302 10.72 10.40 -7.68
C ALA A 302 11.15 8.94 -7.66
N ARG A 303 11.33 8.32 -8.84
CA ARG A 303 11.80 6.94 -8.98
C ARG A 303 13.13 6.74 -8.28
N LEU A 304 14.12 7.62 -8.50
CA LEU A 304 15.43 7.52 -7.86
C LEU A 304 15.35 7.64 -6.33
N MET A 305 14.50 8.53 -5.82
CA MET A 305 14.30 8.67 -4.37
C MET A 305 13.67 7.41 -3.76
N VAL A 306 12.68 6.84 -4.45
CA VAL A 306 12.04 5.58 -4.06
C VAL A 306 13.01 4.40 -4.11
N TRP A 307 13.79 4.27 -5.19
CA TRP A 307 14.78 3.22 -5.35
C TRP A 307 15.82 3.26 -4.24
N ARG A 308 16.31 4.45 -3.89
CA ARG A 308 17.22 4.62 -2.75
C ARG A 308 16.56 4.18 -1.45
N ALA A 309 15.32 4.58 -1.18
CA ALA A 309 14.61 4.20 0.04
C ALA A 309 14.42 2.67 0.12
N CYS A 310 14.00 2.01 -0.96
CA CYS A 310 13.82 0.57 -1.01
C CYS A 310 15.15 -0.19 -0.92
N TRP A 311 16.21 0.29 -1.59
CA TRP A 311 17.54 -0.32 -1.54
C TRP A 311 18.16 -0.27 -0.14
N VAL A 312 18.14 0.90 0.51
CA VAL A 312 18.65 1.05 1.89
C VAL A 312 17.92 0.13 2.85
N ASN A 313 16.61 -0.03 2.67
CA ASN A 313 15.75 -0.80 3.56
C ASN A 313 15.61 -2.28 3.19
N ALA A 314 16.22 -2.74 2.09
CA ALA A 314 16.07 -4.11 1.61
C ALA A 314 16.55 -5.17 2.62
N ASN A 315 17.51 -4.82 3.49
CA ASN A 315 18.06 -5.71 4.51
C ASN A 315 18.18 -5.02 5.88
N LEU A 316 17.45 -3.92 6.11
CA LEU A 316 17.57 -3.11 7.32
C LEU A 316 16.30 -3.21 8.17
N LEU A 317 16.46 -3.61 9.43
CA LEU A 317 15.39 -3.71 10.40
C LEU A 317 15.88 -3.17 11.77
N PRO A 318 15.26 -2.13 12.35
CA PRO A 318 14.15 -1.34 11.79
C PRO A 318 14.59 -0.53 10.56
N PRO A 319 13.68 -0.20 9.63
CA PRO A 319 14.03 0.54 8.43
C PRO A 319 14.45 1.98 8.75
N ASN A 320 15.27 2.54 7.87
CA ASN A 320 15.57 3.96 7.81
C ASN A 320 14.29 4.77 7.50
N ARG A 321 13.69 5.30 8.57
CA ARG A 321 12.44 6.09 8.56
C ARG A 321 12.55 7.38 7.75
N LEU A 322 13.74 7.99 7.69
CA LEU A 322 13.97 9.24 6.96
C LEU A 322 13.74 9.05 5.46
N TYR A 323 14.39 8.06 4.85
CA TYR A 323 14.27 7.83 3.41
C TYR A 323 12.89 7.33 3.00
N THR A 324 12.23 6.52 3.81
CA THR A 324 10.87 6.06 3.52
C THR A 324 9.85 7.19 3.63
N ALA A 325 9.98 8.09 4.60
CA ALA A 325 9.12 9.28 4.71
C ALA A 325 9.36 10.29 3.58
N MET A 326 10.62 10.60 3.26
CA MET A 326 10.97 11.52 2.15
C MET A 326 10.44 11.01 0.80
N SER A 327 10.69 9.74 0.49
CA SER A 327 10.23 9.13 -0.76
C SER A 327 8.71 9.13 -0.88
N LYS A 328 7.99 8.83 0.21
CA LYS A 328 6.52 8.86 0.23
C LYS A 328 5.97 10.24 -0.04
N VAL A 329 6.46 11.26 0.66
CA VAL A 329 6.01 12.64 0.46
C VAL A 329 6.26 13.08 -0.98
N PHE A 330 7.50 12.93 -1.45
CA PHE A 330 7.89 13.43 -2.77
C PHE A 330 7.17 12.69 -3.91
N ALA A 331 7.16 11.36 -3.90
CA ALA A 331 6.57 10.58 -4.98
C ALA A 331 5.04 10.77 -5.07
N THR A 332 4.35 10.88 -3.93
CA THR A 332 2.89 11.07 -3.92
C THR A 332 2.48 12.49 -4.32
N ASP A 333 3.26 13.51 -3.96
CA ASP A 333 3.05 14.88 -4.45
C ASP A 333 3.28 14.95 -5.97
N VAL A 334 4.34 14.32 -6.48
CA VAL A 334 4.61 14.20 -7.93
C VAL A 334 3.49 13.49 -8.66
N ALA A 335 2.97 12.38 -8.13
CA ALA A 335 1.89 11.63 -8.78
C ALA A 335 0.62 12.47 -9.00
N VAL A 336 0.22 13.24 -7.98
CA VAL A 336 -0.93 14.16 -8.11
C VAL A 336 -0.63 15.28 -9.11
N LYS A 337 0.55 15.89 -9.05
CA LYS A 337 0.95 16.97 -9.96
C LYS A 337 0.96 16.51 -11.42
N VAL A 338 1.59 15.37 -11.68
CA VAL A 338 1.68 14.76 -13.01
C VAL A 338 0.29 14.37 -13.53
N ALA A 339 -0.58 13.81 -12.69
CA ALA A 339 -1.95 13.48 -13.12
C ALA A 339 -2.76 14.73 -13.50
N ILE A 340 -2.64 15.83 -12.74
CA ILE A 340 -3.26 17.13 -13.08
C ILE A 340 -2.72 17.65 -14.41
N ASP A 341 -1.40 17.63 -14.60
CA ASP A 341 -0.78 18.11 -15.84
C ASP A 341 -1.15 17.24 -17.04
N ALA A 342 -1.27 15.92 -16.85
CA ALA A 342 -1.72 14.99 -17.88
C ALA A 342 -3.16 15.30 -18.32
N ILE A 343 -4.09 15.53 -17.39
CA ILE A 343 -5.45 15.99 -17.69
C ILE A 343 -5.40 17.30 -18.51
N GLN A 344 -4.54 18.23 -18.11
CA GLN A 344 -4.41 19.52 -18.80
C GLN A 344 -3.88 19.39 -20.24
N VAL A 345 -2.98 18.44 -20.51
CA VAL A 345 -2.47 18.14 -21.87
C VAL A 345 -3.59 17.61 -22.77
N LEU A 346 -4.47 16.75 -22.24
CA LEU A 346 -5.62 16.22 -22.99
C LEU A 346 -6.76 17.24 -23.16
N GLY A 347 -6.79 18.29 -22.33
CA GLY A 347 -7.85 19.30 -22.33
C GLY A 347 -9.20 18.70 -21.95
N GLY A 348 -10.26 19.00 -22.71
CA GLY A 348 -11.60 18.47 -22.43
C GLY A 348 -11.67 16.94 -22.37
N TYR A 349 -10.89 16.24 -23.21
CA TYR A 349 -10.81 14.78 -23.19
C TYR A 349 -10.11 14.23 -21.95
N GLY A 350 -9.26 15.03 -21.29
CA GLY A 350 -8.63 14.66 -20.04
C GLY A 350 -9.60 14.63 -18.87
N TYR A 351 -10.72 15.34 -18.98
CA TYR A 351 -11.79 15.35 -17.97
C TYR A 351 -12.83 14.24 -18.21
N MET A 352 -12.83 13.63 -19.39
CA MET A 352 -13.72 12.51 -19.72
C MET A 352 -13.10 11.19 -19.27
N LYS A 353 -13.95 10.23 -18.89
CA LYS A 353 -13.50 8.90 -18.43
C LYS A 353 -12.84 8.06 -19.52
N ASP A 354 -12.98 8.44 -20.79
CA ASP A 354 -12.55 7.59 -21.90
C ASP A 354 -11.06 7.31 -21.95
N TYR A 355 -10.25 8.32 -21.60
CA TYR A 355 -8.80 8.25 -21.61
C TYR A 355 -8.20 7.77 -20.28
N LEU A 356 -9.02 7.61 -19.24
CA LEU A 356 -8.62 7.17 -17.89
C LEU A 356 -7.54 8.02 -17.21
N VAL A 357 -7.16 9.18 -17.77
CA VAL A 357 -6.18 10.08 -17.13
C VAL A 357 -6.79 10.76 -15.89
N GLU A 358 -8.09 11.03 -15.89
CA GLU A 358 -8.81 11.53 -14.71
C GLU A 358 -8.81 10.50 -13.57
N LYS A 359 -8.87 9.20 -13.91
CA LYS A 359 -8.72 8.09 -12.95
C LYS A 359 -7.36 8.14 -12.26
N SER A 360 -6.29 8.41 -12.99
CA SER A 360 -4.95 8.55 -12.39
C SER A 360 -4.91 9.64 -11.31
N LEU A 361 -5.64 10.75 -11.46
CA LEU A 361 -5.73 11.78 -10.42
C LEU A 361 -6.53 11.28 -9.21
N ARG A 362 -7.69 10.67 -9.45
CA ARG A 362 -8.52 10.08 -8.38
C ARG A 362 -7.75 9.05 -7.56
N ASP A 363 -6.98 8.19 -8.24
CA ASP A 363 -6.17 7.14 -7.65
C ASP A 363 -4.93 7.70 -6.92
N ALA A 364 -4.26 8.71 -7.47
CA ALA A 364 -3.07 9.31 -6.87
C ALA A 364 -3.38 9.99 -5.53
N LYS A 365 -4.55 10.62 -5.41
CA LYS A 365 -4.81 11.53 -4.29
C LYS A 365 -4.78 10.84 -2.92
N VAL A 366 -5.29 9.62 -2.83
CA VAL A 366 -5.33 8.88 -1.55
C VAL A 366 -3.94 8.46 -1.08
N LEU A 367 -2.95 8.39 -1.98
CA LEU A 367 -1.58 8.05 -1.60
C LEU A 367 -0.94 9.14 -0.73
N GLN A 368 -1.39 10.40 -0.84
CA GLN A 368 -0.97 11.47 0.07
C GLN A 368 -1.58 11.33 1.49
N ILE A 369 -2.55 10.43 1.68
CA ILE A 369 -3.38 10.31 2.89
C ILE A 369 -3.06 9.03 3.67
N TYR A 370 -3.11 7.86 3.03
CA TYR A 370 -2.93 6.59 3.75
C TYR A 370 -1.45 6.25 4.01
N GLU A 371 -1.21 5.25 4.87
CA GLU A 371 0.14 4.81 5.27
C GLU A 371 1.01 5.97 5.83
N GLY A 372 0.37 6.83 6.63
CA GLY A 372 0.87 8.10 7.12
C GLY A 372 0.61 9.24 6.14
N PRO A 373 -0.27 10.22 6.45
CA PRO A 373 -0.45 11.41 5.63
C PRO A 373 0.87 12.13 5.36
N ASN A 374 0.95 12.89 4.27
CA ASN A 374 2.20 13.59 3.93
C ASN A 374 2.64 14.56 5.05
N GLU A 375 1.71 15.10 5.82
CA GLU A 375 1.97 15.91 7.01
C GLU A 375 2.71 15.12 8.09
N ILE A 376 2.20 13.93 8.45
CA ILE A 376 2.83 13.02 9.42
C ILE A 376 4.18 12.51 8.93
N CYS A 377 4.32 12.28 7.62
CA CYS A 377 5.62 11.92 7.05
C CYS A 377 6.62 13.07 7.12
N ARG A 378 6.19 14.34 6.95
CA ARG A 378 7.08 15.50 7.15
C ARG A 378 7.48 15.66 8.61
N GLU A 379 6.56 15.42 9.55
CA GLU A 379 6.89 15.36 10.98
C GLU A 379 7.96 14.28 11.24
N ALA A 380 7.77 13.06 10.72
CA ALA A 380 8.75 11.98 10.86
C ALA A 380 10.12 12.32 10.25
N VAL A 381 10.17 13.10 9.16
CA VAL A 381 11.43 13.62 8.62
C VAL A 381 12.11 14.56 9.61
N MET A 382 11.34 15.50 10.19
CA MET A 382 11.89 16.46 11.15
C MET A 382 12.32 15.80 12.46
N GLU A 383 11.58 14.81 12.95
CA GLU A 383 11.97 14.02 14.11
C GLU A 383 13.36 13.39 13.91
N VAL A 384 13.56 12.68 12.80
CA VAL A 384 14.82 11.97 12.54
C VAL A 384 16.01 12.92 12.26
N LEU A 385 15.76 14.13 11.78
CA LEU A 385 16.82 15.12 11.57
C LEU A 385 17.21 15.91 12.83
N ASN A 386 16.32 15.93 13.82
CA ASN A 386 16.55 16.62 15.10
C ASN A 386 17.17 15.69 16.16
N ASP A 387 16.99 14.37 16.02
CA ASP A 387 17.72 13.33 16.77
C ASP A 387 19.18 13.21 16.28
#